data_AF-A0A6J8DTJ4-F1
#
_entry.id   AF-A0A6J8DTJ4-F1
#
_cell.length_a   1.000
_cell.length_b   1.000
_cell.length_c   1.000
_cell.angle_alpha   90.00
_cell.angle_beta   90.00
_cell.angle_gamma   90.00
#
_symmetry.space_group_name_H-M   'P 1'
#
loop_
_entity.id
_entity.type
_entity.pdbx_description
1 polymer ?
#
loop_
_entity_poly.entity_id
_entity_poly.type
_entity_poly.pdbx_seq_one_letter_code
_entity_poly.pdbx_strand_id
1 'polypeptide(L)'
;MANFTKTLAAKANQFDWKKSELSATEKRQFEKITQLGFSAVNDTAKIELKSNLEAELTSIYSTGKVCLTDFGKGCLELEPGLTDVMSNSRNPNELFAAWKGWRDQTGKKMRAKYTEFVNVMNEMIKFSGFNDTGEYWRSWYEASTFESDVKKLYDELLPLYEQLHAYVRQKLKNKYGTALFPDSGHIPAHLLGNMWSQSWSNIYDLLTPYPNAISFDITQKMKDKGYNVTHMYRVAEEFFTSIGLDKMPTSFWTKSMLEKPENRDVVCHASAWDFYDGEDVRIKQCTDVSQRQFRTVHHEIGHLQYYMQYASLPTIFRRGANPGFHEGMADIVSLSFQTPEHMHAIGLLDSIPNDQESDINFLMQMALDKIAFLPFGYLIDQWRWSVFRSDTTPNNYTANWWDLRCGYQGVSPPVQRTEQDFDPGAKYHIPGNTPYIRYFVSFVIQFQWHKALCDEIGYSGPLHRCDIYNDTRAGAKLRNMLELGSSKPWQDAMQVMTGGRNMSALPIIQYFTPLIDWLKEQNKEENIGWSASCPSNIPSPDQTNNNVRLSVSAETMFLIITLTKFC
;
A
#
# COMPACT_ATOMS: atom_id res chain seq x y z
N MET A 1 -10.93 27.71 -4.68
CA MET A 1 -10.90 27.08 -3.34
C MET A 1 -9.97 27.80 -2.36
N ALA A 2 -8.66 27.92 -2.62
CA ALA A 2 -7.71 28.53 -1.66
C ALA A 2 -8.11 29.94 -1.16
N ASN A 3 -8.59 30.82 -2.06
CA ASN A 3 -9.10 32.14 -1.66
C ASN A 3 -10.30 32.05 -0.71
N PHE A 4 -11.22 31.11 -0.95
CA PHE A 4 -12.37 30.88 -0.07
C PHE A 4 -11.91 30.44 1.32
N THR A 5 -10.96 29.49 1.41
CA THR A 5 -10.40 29.04 2.69
C THR A 5 -9.75 30.19 3.47
N LYS A 6 -8.96 31.05 2.79
CA LYS A 6 -8.38 32.24 3.40
C LYS A 6 -9.44 33.21 3.93
N THR A 7 -10.45 33.53 3.13
CA THR A 7 -11.53 34.43 3.54
C THR A 7 -12.29 33.87 4.74
N LEU A 8 -12.55 32.56 4.76
CA LEU A 8 -13.24 31.91 5.87
C LEU A 8 -12.39 31.95 7.15
N ALA A 9 -11.10 31.64 7.06
CA ALA A 9 -10.17 31.74 8.20
C ALA A 9 -10.03 33.18 8.72
N ALA A 10 -9.95 34.17 7.84
CA ALA A 10 -9.89 35.57 8.22
C ALA A 10 -11.14 36.01 8.98
N LYS A 11 -12.34 35.56 8.56
CA LYS A 11 -13.59 35.80 9.30
C LYS A 11 -13.60 35.06 10.64
N ALA A 12 -13.18 33.80 10.66
CA ALA A 12 -13.14 32.99 11.88
C ALA A 12 -12.21 33.60 12.95
N ASN A 13 -11.09 34.20 12.54
CA ASN A 13 -10.15 34.88 13.42
C ASN A 13 -10.65 36.23 13.98
N GLN A 14 -11.81 36.73 13.54
CA GLN A 14 -12.45 37.91 14.16
C GLN A 14 -13.15 37.56 15.49
N PHE A 15 -13.36 36.28 15.76
CA PHE A 15 -13.99 35.78 16.99
C PHE A 15 -12.93 35.33 18.00
N ASP A 16 -13.09 35.66 19.28
CA ASP A 16 -12.32 35.04 20.38
C ASP A 16 -12.92 33.66 20.73
N TRP A 17 -12.97 32.78 19.73
CA TRP A 17 -13.64 31.48 19.83
C TRP A 17 -12.98 30.57 20.87
N LYS A 18 -11.70 30.76 21.17
CA LYS A 18 -10.98 30.00 22.21
C LYS A 18 -11.53 30.26 23.61
N LYS A 19 -11.90 31.51 23.92
CA LYS A 19 -12.44 31.91 25.24
C LYS A 19 -13.97 31.95 25.32
N SER A 20 -14.64 31.68 24.20
CA SER A 20 -16.10 31.63 24.14
C SER A 20 -16.71 30.41 24.83
N GLU A 21 -18.02 30.47 25.08
CA GLU A 21 -18.86 29.36 25.57
C GLU A 21 -19.25 28.35 24.48
N LEU A 22 -18.63 28.42 23.29
CA LEU A 22 -18.85 27.44 22.22
C LEU A 22 -18.60 26.01 22.69
N SER A 23 -19.38 25.07 22.15
CA SER A 23 -19.19 23.64 22.36
C SER A 23 -17.81 23.18 21.86
N ALA A 24 -17.34 22.03 22.36
CA ALA A 24 -16.07 21.45 21.91
C ALA A 24 -16.05 21.20 20.39
N THR A 25 -17.19 20.79 19.81
CA THR A 25 -17.32 20.57 18.38
C THR A 25 -17.24 21.88 17.60
N GLU A 26 -17.86 22.96 18.06
CA GLU A 26 -17.75 24.29 17.42
C GLU A 26 -16.32 24.83 17.51
N LYS A 27 -15.67 24.74 18.67
CA LYS A 27 -14.26 25.13 18.83
C LYS A 27 -13.35 24.37 17.86
N ARG A 28 -13.59 23.07 17.67
CA ARG A 28 -12.87 22.25 16.68
C ARG A 28 -13.13 22.69 15.24
N GLN A 29 -14.35 23.16 14.91
CA GLN A 29 -14.60 23.75 13.59
C GLN A 29 -13.72 24.98 13.37
N PHE A 30 -13.66 25.88 14.36
CA PHE A 30 -12.78 27.05 14.30
C PHE A 30 -11.30 26.67 14.18
N GLU A 31 -10.83 25.68 14.94
CA GLU A 31 -9.46 25.16 14.81
C GLU A 31 -9.15 24.71 13.37
N LYS A 32 -10.00 23.86 12.79
CA LYS A 32 -9.80 23.36 11.42
C LYS A 32 -9.92 24.45 10.36
N ILE A 33 -10.84 25.39 10.53
CA ILE A 33 -11.01 26.53 9.60
C ILE A 33 -9.78 27.45 9.62
N THR A 34 -9.22 27.70 10.80
CA THR A 34 -8.10 28.64 10.98
C THR A 34 -6.74 28.01 10.64
N GLN A 35 -6.64 26.68 10.59
CA GLN A 35 -5.46 25.95 10.15
C GLN A 35 -5.35 25.90 8.61
N LEU A 36 -4.81 26.96 8.01
CA LEU A 36 -4.77 27.15 6.56
C LEU A 36 -3.80 26.23 5.79
N GLY A 37 -2.76 25.69 6.45
CA GLY A 37 -1.72 24.89 5.79
C GLY A 37 -1.06 25.66 4.63
N PHE A 38 -0.94 25.02 3.47
CA PHE A 38 -0.40 25.69 2.27
C PHE A 38 -1.26 26.87 1.78
N SER A 39 -2.53 26.96 2.20
CA SER A 39 -3.40 28.08 1.83
C SER A 39 -3.07 29.37 2.59
N ALA A 40 -2.12 29.38 3.54
CA ALA A 40 -1.71 30.61 4.23
C ALA A 40 -0.89 31.56 3.35
N VAL A 41 -0.28 31.03 2.28
CA VAL A 41 0.65 31.78 1.43
C VAL A 41 -0.09 32.71 0.47
N ASN A 42 0.30 33.98 0.42
CA ASN A 42 -0.24 34.96 -0.53
C ASN A 42 0.67 35.19 -1.75
N ASP A 43 1.89 34.70 -1.72
CA ASP A 43 2.84 34.77 -2.83
C ASP A 43 2.36 33.88 -3.98
N THR A 44 1.79 34.51 -5.01
CA THR A 44 1.26 33.82 -6.18
C THR A 44 2.35 33.12 -6.99
N ALA A 45 3.56 33.68 -7.03
CA ALA A 45 4.69 33.08 -7.74
C ALA A 45 5.11 31.76 -7.08
N LYS A 46 5.15 31.69 -5.74
CA LYS A 46 5.41 30.43 -5.03
C LYS A 46 4.31 29.39 -5.21
N ILE A 47 3.05 29.82 -5.19
CA ILE A 47 1.90 28.92 -5.42
C ILE A 47 1.97 28.32 -6.83
N GLU A 48 2.25 29.15 -7.84
CA GLU A 48 2.40 28.72 -9.23
C GLU A 48 3.62 27.80 -9.39
N LEU A 49 4.78 28.17 -8.82
CA LEU A 49 5.98 27.34 -8.84
C LEU A 49 5.74 25.95 -8.24
N LYS A 50 5.15 25.87 -7.03
CA LYS A 50 4.79 24.59 -6.41
C LYS A 50 3.90 23.75 -7.35
N SER A 51 2.86 24.37 -7.90
CA SER A 51 1.87 23.66 -8.73
C SER A 51 2.48 23.15 -10.04
N ASN A 52 3.33 23.95 -10.67
CA ASN A 52 4.06 23.56 -11.89
C ASN A 52 5.04 22.43 -11.62
N LEU A 53 5.84 22.52 -10.53
CA LEU A 53 6.75 21.45 -10.14
C LEU A 53 6.01 20.13 -9.83
N GLU A 54 4.89 20.19 -9.10
CA GLU A 54 4.06 19.01 -8.81
C GLU A 54 3.49 18.38 -10.09
N ALA A 55 3.02 19.20 -11.02
CA ALA A 55 2.52 18.76 -12.32
C ALA A 55 3.64 18.13 -13.17
N GLU A 56 4.82 18.74 -13.23
CA GLU A 56 5.98 18.21 -13.96
C GLU A 56 6.46 16.88 -13.38
N LEU A 57 6.60 16.80 -12.04
CA LEU A 57 6.98 15.58 -11.34
C LEU A 57 5.98 14.44 -11.62
N THR A 58 4.68 14.73 -11.52
CA THR A 58 3.61 13.76 -11.81
C THR A 58 3.59 13.37 -13.29
N SER A 59 3.84 14.32 -14.19
CA SER A 59 3.93 14.07 -15.63
C SER A 59 5.06 13.10 -15.94
N ILE A 60 6.28 13.34 -15.43
CA ILE A 60 7.43 12.45 -15.63
C ILE A 60 7.11 11.03 -15.17
N TYR A 61 6.41 10.88 -14.04
CA TYR A 61 5.98 9.57 -13.54
C TYR A 61 4.98 8.91 -14.50
N SER A 62 3.88 9.60 -14.82
CA SER A 62 2.76 9.04 -15.58
C SER A 62 3.09 8.69 -17.03
N THR A 63 4.05 9.40 -17.65
CA THR A 63 4.44 9.18 -19.06
C THR A 63 5.71 8.34 -19.20
N GLY A 64 6.26 7.80 -18.10
CA GLY A 64 7.46 6.98 -18.11
C GLY A 64 7.26 5.68 -18.90
N LYS A 65 8.23 5.32 -19.75
CA LYS A 65 8.24 4.08 -20.52
C LYS A 65 9.61 3.41 -20.47
N VAL A 66 9.63 2.08 -20.44
CA VAL A 66 10.85 1.27 -20.44
C VAL A 66 10.79 0.26 -21.56
N CYS A 67 11.82 0.23 -22.41
CA CYS A 67 11.91 -0.71 -23.53
C CYS A 67 12.67 -1.96 -23.10
N LEU A 68 12.01 -3.11 -23.26
CA LEU A 68 12.55 -4.43 -22.89
C LEU A 68 12.76 -5.29 -24.15
N THR A 69 13.36 -4.70 -25.18
CA THR A 69 13.55 -5.32 -26.51
C THR A 69 14.39 -6.58 -26.46
N ASP A 70 15.38 -6.63 -25.56
CA ASP A 70 16.25 -7.80 -25.35
C ASP A 70 15.48 -9.02 -24.82
N PHE A 71 14.25 -8.79 -24.32
CA PHE A 71 13.33 -9.82 -23.84
C PHE A 71 12.12 -9.99 -24.78
N GLY A 72 12.23 -9.52 -26.03
CA GLY A 72 11.17 -9.62 -27.04
C GLY A 72 9.94 -8.74 -26.75
N LYS A 73 10.07 -7.73 -25.89
CA LYS A 73 8.99 -6.80 -25.52
C LYS A 73 9.24 -5.40 -26.09
N GLY A 74 8.16 -4.67 -26.34
CA GLY A 74 8.22 -3.27 -26.76
C GLY A 74 8.58 -2.32 -25.62
N CYS A 75 8.28 -1.03 -25.82
CA CYS A 75 8.34 -0.03 -24.75
C CYS A 75 7.04 -0.07 -23.94
N LEU A 76 7.17 -0.39 -22.65
CA LEU A 76 6.07 -0.59 -21.73
C LEU A 76 5.91 0.62 -20.82
N GLU A 77 4.67 1.06 -20.64
CA GLU A 77 4.26 1.93 -19.54
C GLU A 77 4.29 1.17 -18.21
N LEU A 78 4.20 1.88 -17.09
CA LEU A 78 4.15 1.24 -15.77
C LEU A 78 2.96 0.27 -15.67
N GLU A 79 1.75 0.78 -15.91
CA GLU A 79 0.51 0.01 -15.85
C GLU A 79 -0.13 -0.11 -17.25
N PRO A 80 -0.51 -1.31 -17.70
CA PRO A 80 -0.29 -2.62 -17.06
C PRO A 80 1.11 -3.19 -17.31
N GLY A 81 1.87 -2.65 -18.27
CA GLY A 81 3.05 -3.29 -18.86
C GLY A 81 4.14 -3.72 -17.88
N LEU A 82 4.81 -2.78 -17.23
CA LEU A 82 5.90 -3.13 -16.30
C LEU A 82 5.37 -3.80 -15.03
N THR A 83 4.17 -3.46 -14.56
CA THR A 83 3.55 -4.17 -13.43
C THR A 83 3.33 -5.64 -13.74
N ASP A 84 2.94 -5.99 -14.98
CA ASP A 84 2.76 -7.38 -15.40
C ASP A 84 4.09 -8.12 -15.48
N VAL A 85 5.15 -7.45 -15.98
CA VAL A 85 6.52 -8.02 -15.98
C VAL A 85 6.97 -8.32 -14.55
N MET A 86 6.86 -7.34 -13.64
CA MET A 86 7.28 -7.51 -12.25
C MET A 86 6.48 -8.58 -11.50
N SER A 87 5.20 -8.76 -11.86
CA SER A 87 4.31 -9.73 -11.19
C SER A 87 4.52 -11.16 -11.71
N ASN A 88 4.69 -11.32 -13.02
CA ASN A 88 4.62 -12.64 -13.67
C ASN A 88 5.98 -13.19 -14.11
N SER A 89 6.97 -12.35 -14.39
CA SER A 89 8.28 -12.85 -14.81
C SER A 89 8.98 -13.57 -13.65
N ARG A 90 9.70 -14.63 -14.00
CA ARG A 90 10.62 -15.36 -13.11
C ARG A 90 12.03 -15.37 -13.70
N ASN A 91 12.30 -14.48 -14.67
CA ASN A 91 13.63 -14.26 -15.22
C ASN A 91 14.30 -13.10 -14.45
N PRO A 92 15.37 -13.34 -13.66
CA PRO A 92 15.99 -12.30 -12.85
C PRO A 92 16.56 -11.15 -13.69
N ASN A 93 17.04 -11.40 -14.92
CA ASN A 93 17.58 -10.37 -15.81
C ASN A 93 16.46 -9.46 -16.35
N GLU A 94 15.30 -10.02 -16.67
CA GLU A 94 14.13 -9.25 -17.13
C GLU A 94 13.57 -8.37 -16.01
N LEU A 95 13.40 -8.95 -14.82
CA LEU A 95 12.97 -8.24 -13.62
C LEU A 95 13.94 -7.10 -13.28
N PHE A 96 15.24 -7.34 -13.39
CA PHE A 96 16.27 -6.34 -13.19
C PHE A 96 16.17 -5.20 -14.21
N ALA A 97 16.05 -5.53 -15.50
CA ALA A 97 15.94 -4.55 -16.57
C ALA A 97 14.69 -3.66 -16.40
N ALA A 98 13.55 -4.25 -16.04
CA ALA A 98 12.33 -3.51 -15.72
C ALA A 98 12.51 -2.60 -14.49
N TRP A 99 13.06 -3.14 -13.40
CA TRP A 99 13.28 -2.42 -12.14
C TRP A 99 14.22 -1.22 -12.30
N LYS A 100 15.35 -1.42 -12.98
CA LYS A 100 16.38 -0.40 -13.21
C LYS A 100 15.89 0.61 -14.24
N GLY A 101 15.34 0.13 -15.36
CA GLY A 101 14.81 0.97 -16.41
C GLY A 101 13.74 1.93 -15.89
N TRP A 102 12.84 1.47 -15.01
CA TRP A 102 11.81 2.34 -14.43
C TRP A 102 12.41 3.49 -13.63
N ARG A 103 13.42 3.22 -12.80
CA ARG A 103 14.14 4.23 -11.99
C ARG A 103 14.92 5.21 -12.84
N ASP A 104 15.55 4.72 -13.91
CA ASP A 104 16.28 5.56 -14.86
C ASP A 104 15.34 6.48 -15.66
N GLN A 105 14.16 5.98 -16.03
CA GLN A 105 13.21 6.71 -16.87
C GLN A 105 12.30 7.67 -16.10
N THR A 106 12.20 7.50 -14.77
CA THR A 106 11.39 8.36 -13.89
C THR A 106 12.24 9.06 -12.83
N GLY A 107 12.53 8.38 -11.72
CA GLY A 107 13.19 8.93 -10.54
C GLY A 107 14.41 9.78 -10.87
N LYS A 108 15.35 9.24 -11.66
CA LYS A 108 16.56 9.94 -12.10
C LYS A 108 16.30 11.33 -12.70
N LYS A 109 15.20 11.52 -13.44
CA LYS A 109 14.83 12.79 -14.09
C LYS A 109 14.19 13.81 -13.14
N MET A 110 13.75 13.38 -11.96
CA MET A 110 12.97 14.20 -11.02
C MET A 110 13.84 14.91 -9.97
N ARG A 111 15.08 14.46 -9.77
CA ARG A 111 15.91 14.82 -8.62
C ARG A 111 16.01 16.33 -8.36
N ALA A 112 16.39 17.12 -9.37
CA ALA A 112 16.56 18.56 -9.23
C ALA A 112 15.23 19.26 -8.93
N LYS A 113 14.17 18.90 -9.67
CA LYS A 113 12.81 19.43 -9.49
C LYS A 113 12.25 19.09 -8.11
N TYR A 114 12.52 17.89 -7.61
CA TYR A 114 12.07 17.48 -6.28
C TYR A 114 12.77 18.28 -5.18
N THR A 115 14.05 18.60 -5.32
CA THR A 115 14.76 19.51 -4.40
C THR A 115 14.10 20.89 -4.36
N GLU A 116 13.83 21.48 -5.53
CA GLU A 116 13.15 22.77 -5.61
C GLU A 116 11.72 22.71 -5.03
N PHE A 117 11.01 21.61 -5.30
CA PHE A 117 9.67 21.35 -4.78
C PHE A 117 9.64 21.27 -3.25
N VAL A 118 10.58 20.54 -2.65
CA VAL A 118 10.73 20.47 -1.19
C VAL A 118 11.00 21.86 -0.59
N ASN A 119 11.92 22.62 -1.19
CA ASN A 119 12.26 23.96 -0.72
C ASN A 119 11.05 24.90 -0.72
N VAL A 120 10.34 24.99 -1.85
CA VAL A 120 9.17 25.87 -1.95
C VAL A 120 8.07 25.43 -0.98
N MET A 121 7.83 24.11 -0.81
CA MET A 121 6.84 23.64 0.14
C MET A 121 7.21 23.98 1.60
N ASN A 122 8.47 23.80 2.01
CA ASN A 122 8.94 24.16 3.34
C ASN A 122 8.87 25.67 3.60
N GLU A 123 9.18 26.50 2.60
CA GLU A 123 9.00 27.95 2.71
C GLU A 123 7.53 28.34 2.86
N MET A 124 6.65 27.70 2.07
CA MET A 124 5.22 27.97 2.09
C MET A 124 4.57 27.58 3.42
N ILE A 125 4.93 26.44 4.00
CA ILE A 125 4.24 25.94 5.20
C ILE A 125 4.61 26.72 6.47
N LYS A 126 5.76 27.40 6.50
CA LYS A 126 6.16 28.30 7.58
C LYS A 126 5.17 29.45 7.80
N PHE A 127 4.44 29.89 6.77
CA PHE A 127 3.36 30.88 6.92
C PHE A 127 2.18 30.37 7.76
N SER A 128 2.06 29.05 7.93
CA SER A 128 1.08 28.40 8.82
C SER A 128 1.65 28.03 10.20
N GLY A 129 2.87 28.46 10.52
CA GLY A 129 3.49 28.25 11.84
C GLY A 129 4.10 26.87 12.07
N PHE A 130 4.26 26.05 11.02
CA PHE A 130 5.00 24.78 11.09
C PHE A 130 6.45 24.98 10.66
N ASN A 131 7.38 24.22 11.24
CA ASN A 131 8.80 24.30 10.90
C ASN A 131 9.09 23.75 9.50
N ASP A 132 8.39 22.68 9.12
CA ASP A 132 8.54 21.97 7.86
C ASP A 132 7.25 21.26 7.43
N THR A 133 7.21 20.76 6.19
CA THR A 133 6.01 20.10 5.65
C THR A 133 5.69 18.78 6.37
N GLY A 134 6.71 18.09 6.87
CA GLY A 134 6.55 16.84 7.60
C GLY A 134 5.84 17.06 8.94
N GLU A 135 6.20 18.13 9.67
CA GLU A 135 5.49 18.52 10.90
C GLU A 135 4.02 18.83 10.62
N TYR A 136 3.74 19.58 9.55
CA TYR A 136 2.36 19.84 9.15
C TYR A 136 1.57 18.54 8.87
N TRP A 137 2.15 17.56 8.19
CA TRP A 137 1.46 16.29 7.94
C TRP A 137 1.26 15.46 9.20
N ARG A 138 2.26 15.40 10.09
CA ARG A 138 2.13 14.70 11.38
C ARG A 138 1.07 15.36 12.27
N SER A 139 0.85 16.66 12.15
CA SER A 139 -0.19 17.38 12.91
C SER A 139 -1.61 16.84 12.68
N TRP A 140 -1.87 16.19 11.54
CA TRP A 140 -3.19 15.62 11.21
C TRP A 140 -3.56 14.42 12.09
N TYR A 141 -2.60 13.86 12.82
CA TYR A 141 -2.81 12.80 13.80
C TYR A 141 -3.05 13.34 15.22
N GLU A 142 -2.97 14.67 15.43
CA GLU A 142 -3.36 15.31 16.70
C GLU A 142 -2.74 14.63 17.95
N ALA A 143 -1.49 14.15 17.81
CA ALA A 143 -0.77 13.41 18.82
C ALA A 143 0.70 13.85 18.82
N SER A 144 1.17 14.43 19.92
CA SER A 144 2.56 14.89 20.06
C SER A 144 3.57 13.73 20.05
N THR A 145 3.14 12.53 20.41
CA THR A 145 3.93 11.30 20.44
C THR A 145 3.86 10.49 19.15
N PHE A 146 3.23 11.01 18.08
CA PHE A 146 2.90 10.22 16.90
C PHE A 146 4.10 9.49 16.28
N GLU A 147 5.26 10.16 16.11
CA GLU A 147 6.47 9.57 15.53
C GLU A 147 7.02 8.41 16.38
N SER A 148 7.00 8.54 17.72
CA SER A 148 7.40 7.45 18.63
C SER A 148 6.36 6.33 18.67
N ASP A 149 5.07 6.65 18.57
CA ASP A 149 3.98 5.65 18.60
C ASP A 149 4.06 4.74 17.37
N VAL A 150 4.28 5.30 16.17
CA VAL A 150 4.45 4.48 14.95
C VAL A 150 5.74 3.67 14.94
N LYS A 151 6.84 4.20 15.52
CA LYS A 151 8.10 3.45 15.68
C LYS A 151 7.89 2.25 16.61
N LYS A 152 7.19 2.44 17.72
CA LYS A 152 6.88 1.35 18.66
C LYS A 152 6.06 0.25 17.99
N LEU A 153 5.03 0.60 17.23
CA LEU A 153 4.24 -0.36 16.46
C LEU A 153 5.09 -1.14 15.45
N TYR A 154 6.01 -0.47 14.77
CA TYR A 154 6.94 -1.12 13.85
C TYR A 154 7.83 -2.13 14.61
N ASP A 155 8.40 -1.74 15.74
CA ASP A 155 9.26 -2.61 16.55
C ASP A 155 8.51 -3.84 17.10
N GLU A 156 7.25 -3.68 17.50
CA GLU A 156 6.39 -4.80 17.94
C GLU A 156 6.11 -5.80 16.80
N LEU A 157 6.09 -5.35 15.55
CA LEU A 157 5.80 -6.15 14.36
C LEU A 157 7.06 -6.72 13.70
N LEU A 158 8.23 -6.18 14.01
CA LEU A 158 9.51 -6.58 13.41
C LEU A 158 9.80 -8.09 13.56
N PRO A 159 9.61 -8.75 14.72
CA PRO A 159 9.90 -10.18 14.84
C PRO A 159 9.07 -11.06 13.90
N LEU A 160 7.82 -10.68 13.62
CA LEU A 160 6.98 -11.38 12.64
C LEU A 160 7.50 -11.15 11.22
N TYR A 161 7.84 -9.91 10.88
CA TYR A 161 8.40 -9.58 9.57
C TYR A 161 9.74 -10.29 9.31
N GLU A 162 10.62 -10.39 10.29
CA GLU A 162 11.91 -11.08 10.16
C GLU A 162 11.77 -12.58 9.86
N GLN A 163 10.77 -13.24 10.47
CA GLN A 163 10.44 -14.63 10.18
C GLN A 163 9.92 -14.81 8.75
N LEU A 164 9.02 -13.93 8.31
CA LEU A 164 8.52 -13.94 6.94
C LEU A 164 9.66 -13.68 5.94
N HIS A 165 10.49 -12.68 6.21
CA HIS A 165 11.64 -12.31 5.38
C HIS A 165 12.62 -13.46 5.22
N ALA A 166 13.01 -14.13 6.32
CA ALA A 166 13.93 -15.26 6.28
C ALA A 166 13.41 -16.40 5.39
N TYR A 167 12.13 -16.77 5.57
CA TYR A 167 11.48 -17.80 4.76
C TYR A 167 11.46 -17.43 3.27
N VAL A 168 11.06 -16.20 2.95
CA VAL A 168 10.99 -15.70 1.57
C VAL A 168 12.38 -15.66 0.95
N ARG A 169 13.38 -15.14 1.66
CA ARG A 169 14.77 -15.11 1.20
C ARG A 169 15.27 -16.50 0.86
N GLN A 170 14.99 -17.49 1.69
CA GLN A 170 15.45 -18.85 1.46
C GLN A 170 14.77 -19.50 0.24
N LYS A 171 13.46 -19.33 0.09
CA LYS A 171 12.74 -19.78 -1.10
C LYS A 171 13.27 -19.13 -2.38
N LEU A 172 13.57 -17.84 -2.34
CA LEU A 172 14.12 -17.13 -3.49
C LEU A 172 15.58 -17.54 -3.79
N LYS A 173 16.41 -17.82 -2.77
CA LYS A 173 17.75 -18.40 -2.96
C LYS A 173 17.67 -19.75 -3.67
N ASN A 174 16.74 -20.62 -3.27
CA ASN A 174 16.52 -21.91 -3.91
C ASN A 174 16.08 -21.77 -5.38
N LYS A 175 15.29 -20.73 -5.70
CA LYS A 175 14.82 -20.47 -7.06
C LYS A 175 15.88 -19.85 -7.96
N TYR A 176 16.59 -18.84 -7.47
CA TYR A 176 17.44 -17.95 -8.28
C TYR A 176 18.95 -18.19 -8.09
N GLY A 177 19.34 -19.04 -7.15
CA GLY A 177 20.72 -19.27 -6.77
C GLY A 177 21.23 -18.25 -5.75
N THR A 178 22.17 -18.67 -4.91
CA THR A 178 22.73 -17.85 -3.82
C THR A 178 23.60 -16.71 -4.31
N ALA A 179 24.18 -16.81 -5.50
CA ALA A 179 25.09 -15.81 -6.06
C ALA A 179 24.45 -14.43 -6.29
N LEU A 180 23.13 -14.34 -6.41
CA LEU A 180 22.41 -13.07 -6.54
C LEU A 180 22.11 -12.38 -5.19
N PHE A 181 22.36 -13.06 -4.07
CA PHE A 181 22.04 -12.55 -2.74
C PHE A 181 23.31 -12.09 -2.03
N PRO A 182 23.31 -10.88 -1.43
CA PRO A 182 24.42 -10.44 -0.62
C PRO A 182 24.51 -11.24 0.69
N ASP A 183 25.73 -11.46 1.18
CA ASP A 183 26.00 -12.15 2.45
C ASP A 183 25.42 -11.39 3.67
N SER A 184 25.10 -10.12 3.51
CA SER A 184 24.44 -9.29 4.53
C SER A 184 22.99 -9.69 4.82
N GLY A 185 22.46 -10.71 4.14
CA GLY A 185 21.13 -11.25 4.39
C GLY A 185 20.00 -10.47 3.69
N HIS A 186 20.29 -9.45 2.88
CA HIS A 186 19.24 -8.70 2.20
C HIS A 186 18.65 -9.45 1.00
N ILE A 187 17.39 -9.18 0.66
CA ILE A 187 16.76 -9.66 -0.57
C ILE A 187 16.95 -8.61 -1.68
N PRO A 188 17.41 -8.97 -2.89
CA PRO A 188 17.45 -8.04 -4.02
C PRO A 188 16.06 -7.50 -4.38
N ALA A 189 15.90 -6.17 -4.43
CA ALA A 189 14.59 -5.50 -4.52
C ALA A 189 13.73 -5.90 -5.74
N HIS A 190 14.35 -6.33 -6.84
CA HIS A 190 13.67 -6.67 -8.09
C HIS A 190 12.99 -8.06 -8.08
N LEU A 191 13.23 -8.91 -7.08
CA LEU A 191 12.76 -10.30 -7.06
C LEU A 191 11.44 -10.52 -6.32
N LEU A 192 10.82 -9.45 -5.81
CA LEU A 192 9.71 -9.52 -4.85
C LEU A 192 8.33 -9.29 -5.47
N GLY A 193 8.16 -9.61 -6.76
CA GLY A 193 6.85 -9.60 -7.43
C GLY A 193 6.23 -8.21 -7.67
N ASN A 194 6.93 -7.14 -7.30
CA ASN A 194 6.41 -5.77 -7.33
C ASN A 194 7.54 -4.77 -7.60
N MET A 195 7.25 -3.72 -8.37
CA MET A 195 8.23 -2.67 -8.78
C MET A 195 8.99 -2.02 -7.60
N TRP A 196 8.35 -1.94 -6.42
CA TRP A 196 8.90 -1.34 -5.21
C TRP A 196 9.12 -2.35 -4.08
N SER A 197 8.86 -3.63 -4.32
CA SER A 197 8.89 -4.67 -3.28
C SER A 197 7.94 -4.38 -2.11
N GLN A 198 6.88 -3.60 -2.33
CA GLN A 198 5.96 -3.19 -1.25
C GLN A 198 4.96 -4.28 -0.85
N SER A 199 4.68 -5.21 -1.76
CA SER A 199 3.82 -6.37 -1.54
C SER A 199 4.46 -7.52 -2.30
N TRP A 200 4.47 -8.70 -1.69
CA TRP A 200 5.14 -9.90 -2.18
C TRP A 200 4.13 -10.98 -2.62
N SER A 201 2.83 -10.64 -2.65
CA SER A 201 1.76 -11.57 -3.00
C SER A 201 1.88 -12.15 -4.41
N ASN A 202 2.47 -11.42 -5.35
CA ASN A 202 2.60 -11.84 -6.76
C ASN A 202 3.63 -12.97 -6.97
N ILE A 203 4.43 -13.32 -5.96
CA ILE A 203 5.35 -14.46 -5.99
C ILE A 203 4.89 -15.60 -5.08
N TYR A 204 3.60 -15.64 -4.71
CA TYR A 204 3.04 -16.68 -3.86
C TYR A 204 3.27 -18.11 -4.40
N ASP A 205 3.29 -18.27 -5.72
CA ASP A 205 3.64 -19.54 -6.41
C ASP A 205 5.02 -20.07 -6.00
N LEU A 206 5.99 -19.20 -5.68
CA LEU A 206 7.31 -19.59 -5.20
C LEU A 206 7.36 -19.85 -3.69
N LEU A 207 6.35 -19.38 -2.97
CA LEU A 207 6.33 -19.27 -1.51
C LEU A 207 5.28 -20.17 -0.85
N THR A 208 4.46 -20.84 -1.65
CA THR A 208 3.35 -21.68 -1.19
C THR A 208 3.87 -22.74 -0.20
N PRO A 209 3.42 -22.69 1.08
CA PRO A 209 3.78 -23.66 2.10
C PRO A 209 3.44 -25.10 1.73
N TYR A 210 2.19 -25.33 1.31
CA TYR A 210 1.64 -26.64 0.98
C TYR A 210 1.04 -26.64 -0.43
N PRO A 211 1.82 -26.97 -1.48
CA PRO A 211 1.38 -26.88 -2.88
C PRO A 211 0.21 -27.80 -3.26
N ASN A 212 -0.04 -28.85 -2.47
CA ASN A 212 -1.11 -29.82 -2.70
C ASN A 212 -2.43 -29.44 -2.00
N ALA A 213 -2.41 -28.45 -1.12
CA ALA A 213 -3.62 -27.93 -0.47
C ALA A 213 -4.40 -27.02 -1.42
N ILE A 214 -5.66 -26.75 -1.10
CA ILE A 214 -6.55 -25.96 -1.95
C ILE A 214 -5.99 -24.55 -2.14
N SER A 215 -5.91 -24.09 -3.40
CA SER A 215 -5.52 -22.73 -3.74
C SER A 215 -6.70 -21.77 -3.58
N PHE A 216 -6.43 -20.58 -3.03
CA PHE A 216 -7.42 -19.53 -2.83
C PHE A 216 -7.48 -18.50 -3.97
N ASP A 217 -6.92 -18.81 -5.14
CA ASP A 217 -7.08 -17.94 -6.32
C ASP A 217 -8.48 -18.06 -6.93
N ILE A 218 -9.32 -17.05 -6.70
CA ILE A 218 -10.71 -17.01 -7.20
C ILE A 218 -10.83 -16.51 -8.63
N THR A 219 -9.75 -16.08 -9.28
CA THR A 219 -9.78 -15.42 -10.59
C THR A 219 -10.43 -16.30 -11.66
N GLN A 220 -10.01 -17.57 -11.75
CA GLN A 220 -10.58 -18.48 -12.76
C GLN A 220 -12.04 -18.80 -12.43
N LYS A 221 -12.37 -19.02 -11.15
CA LYS A 221 -13.74 -19.29 -10.71
C LYS A 221 -14.70 -18.14 -11.02
N MET A 222 -14.25 -16.89 -10.83
CA MET A 222 -15.01 -15.70 -11.21
C MET A 222 -15.30 -15.68 -12.73
N LYS A 223 -14.29 -15.96 -13.56
CA LYS A 223 -14.44 -16.05 -15.02
C LYS A 223 -15.39 -17.17 -15.44
N ASP A 224 -15.24 -18.36 -14.84
CA ASP A 224 -16.10 -19.52 -15.12
C ASP A 224 -17.57 -19.25 -14.74
N LYS A 225 -17.79 -18.44 -13.69
CA LYS A 225 -19.12 -17.96 -13.28
C LYS A 225 -19.63 -16.76 -14.08
N GLY A 226 -18.88 -16.27 -15.07
CA GLY A 226 -19.29 -15.14 -15.90
C GLY A 226 -19.27 -13.79 -15.20
N TYR A 227 -18.42 -13.59 -14.19
CA TYR A 227 -18.24 -12.29 -13.54
C TYR A 227 -17.82 -11.25 -14.59
N ASN A 228 -18.47 -10.09 -14.55
CA ASN A 228 -18.02 -8.87 -15.21
C ASN A 228 -17.72 -7.79 -14.16
N VAL A 229 -17.17 -6.65 -14.59
CA VAL A 229 -16.77 -5.57 -13.69
C VAL A 229 -17.94 -5.04 -12.86
N THR A 230 -19.10 -4.80 -13.48
CA THR A 230 -20.30 -4.35 -12.74
C THR A 230 -20.70 -5.35 -11.65
N HIS A 231 -20.62 -6.65 -11.93
CA HIS A 231 -20.94 -7.69 -10.95
C HIS A 231 -19.95 -7.70 -9.78
N MET A 232 -18.65 -7.46 -10.01
CA MET A 232 -17.67 -7.32 -8.94
C MET A 232 -18.03 -6.19 -7.96
N TYR A 233 -18.43 -5.02 -8.49
CA TYR A 233 -18.88 -3.90 -7.66
C TYR A 233 -20.19 -4.19 -6.93
N ARG A 234 -21.09 -4.98 -7.53
CA ARG A 234 -22.34 -5.40 -6.87
C ARG A 234 -22.09 -6.35 -5.70
N VAL A 235 -21.17 -7.30 -5.87
CA VAL A 235 -20.76 -8.19 -4.78
C VAL A 235 -20.10 -7.41 -3.65
N ALA A 236 -19.27 -6.41 -3.98
CA ALA A 236 -18.69 -5.53 -2.96
C ALA A 236 -19.76 -4.68 -2.24
N GLU A 237 -20.71 -4.08 -2.95
CA GLU A 237 -21.86 -3.39 -2.36
C GLU A 237 -22.66 -4.34 -1.45
N GLU A 238 -22.89 -5.57 -1.90
CA GLU A 238 -23.63 -6.60 -1.15
C GLU A 238 -22.98 -6.87 0.20
N PHE A 239 -21.66 -7.04 0.26
CA PHE A 239 -20.94 -7.22 1.52
C PHE A 239 -21.30 -6.13 2.54
N PHE A 240 -21.17 -4.86 2.15
CA PHE A 240 -21.44 -3.73 3.05
C PHE A 240 -22.92 -3.64 3.42
N THR A 241 -23.82 -3.92 2.50
CA THR A 241 -25.26 -3.90 2.79
C THR A 241 -25.68 -5.07 3.69
N SER A 242 -25.00 -6.22 3.63
CA SER A 242 -25.27 -7.39 4.48
C SER A 242 -25.03 -7.09 5.96
N ILE A 243 -24.06 -6.23 6.26
CA ILE A 243 -23.77 -5.78 7.63
C ILE A 243 -24.61 -4.55 8.02
N GLY A 244 -25.54 -4.11 7.18
CA GLY A 244 -26.43 -2.98 7.47
C GLY A 244 -25.82 -1.60 7.19
N LEU A 245 -24.77 -1.50 6.37
CA LEU A 245 -24.35 -0.23 5.79
C LEU A 245 -25.17 0.11 4.53
N ASP A 246 -24.91 1.27 3.94
CA ASP A 246 -25.79 1.86 2.94
C ASP A 246 -25.52 1.30 1.52
N LYS A 247 -26.57 1.26 0.69
CA LYS A 247 -26.45 0.92 -0.74
C LYS A 247 -25.81 2.07 -1.50
N MET A 248 -25.05 1.78 -2.55
CA MET A 248 -24.50 2.82 -3.42
C MET A 248 -25.63 3.61 -4.11
N PRO A 249 -25.54 4.95 -4.17
CA PRO A 249 -26.57 5.76 -4.79
C PRO A 249 -26.64 5.54 -6.30
N THR A 250 -27.77 5.87 -6.94
CA THR A 250 -27.93 5.74 -8.40
C THR A 250 -26.87 6.56 -9.17
N SER A 251 -26.43 7.69 -8.62
CA SER A 251 -25.35 8.53 -9.16
C SER A 251 -24.04 7.75 -9.30
N PHE A 252 -23.70 6.89 -8.35
CA PHE A 252 -22.51 6.05 -8.40
C PHE A 252 -22.49 5.18 -9.66
N TRP A 253 -23.56 4.43 -9.90
CA TRP A 253 -23.65 3.49 -11.03
C TRP A 253 -23.69 4.18 -12.39
N THR A 254 -24.25 5.39 -12.45
CA THR A 254 -24.44 6.13 -13.71
C THR A 254 -23.26 7.03 -14.07
N LYS A 255 -22.44 7.44 -13.09
CA LYS A 255 -21.39 8.45 -13.29
C LYS A 255 -19.97 7.97 -13.00
N SER A 256 -19.79 6.81 -12.36
CA SER A 256 -18.44 6.25 -12.11
C SER A 256 -17.78 5.72 -13.38
N MET A 257 -16.45 5.71 -13.39
CA MET A 257 -15.66 5.06 -14.44
C MET A 257 -15.10 3.77 -13.86
N LEU A 258 -15.85 2.68 -14.01
CA LEU A 258 -15.52 1.36 -13.45
C LEU A 258 -14.60 0.55 -14.38
N GLU A 259 -14.54 0.91 -15.66
CA GLU A 259 -13.74 0.26 -16.70
C GLU A 259 -12.93 1.31 -17.49
N LYS A 260 -11.84 0.87 -18.13
CA LYS A 260 -11.06 1.75 -19.01
C LYS A 260 -11.89 2.08 -20.26
N PRO A 261 -12.14 3.36 -20.56
CA PRO A 261 -12.82 3.74 -21.80
C PRO A 261 -11.91 3.52 -23.02
N GLU A 262 -12.48 3.04 -24.13
CA GLU A 262 -11.73 2.81 -25.38
C GLU A 262 -11.42 4.12 -26.14
N ASN A 263 -12.21 5.16 -25.91
CA ASN A 263 -12.23 6.38 -26.72
C ASN A 263 -11.43 7.56 -26.14
N ARG A 264 -10.73 7.38 -25.00
CA ARG A 264 -9.96 8.45 -24.35
C ARG A 264 -8.89 7.91 -23.42
N ASP A 265 -7.83 8.69 -23.26
CA ASP A 265 -6.81 8.45 -22.25
C ASP A 265 -7.30 8.87 -20.86
N VAL A 266 -6.97 8.05 -19.85
CA VAL A 266 -7.37 8.28 -18.45
C VAL A 266 -6.26 7.84 -17.51
N VAL A 267 -6.24 8.43 -16.31
CA VAL A 267 -5.42 7.93 -15.21
C VAL A 267 -6.08 6.67 -14.64
N CYS A 268 -5.46 5.51 -14.83
CA CYS A 268 -6.04 4.22 -14.45
C CYS A 268 -5.96 3.89 -12.95
N HIS A 269 -5.04 4.51 -12.22
CA HIS A 269 -4.89 4.28 -10.78
C HIS A 269 -6.21 4.49 -10.05
N ALA A 270 -6.65 3.49 -9.28
CA ALA A 270 -7.94 3.50 -8.58
C ALA A 270 -8.04 4.71 -7.64
N SER A 271 -9.23 5.32 -7.60
CA SER A 271 -9.55 6.34 -6.61
C SER A 271 -11.05 6.53 -6.43
N ALA A 272 -11.42 6.82 -5.18
CA ALA A 272 -12.77 7.18 -4.75
C ALA A 272 -12.92 8.69 -4.57
N TRP A 273 -14.12 9.21 -4.85
CA TRP A 273 -14.40 10.64 -4.95
C TRP A 273 -15.70 11.01 -4.24
N ASP A 274 -15.64 12.02 -3.38
CA ASP A 274 -16.76 12.73 -2.79
C ASP A 274 -16.90 14.12 -3.42
N PHE A 275 -18.08 14.43 -3.95
CA PHE A 275 -18.38 15.72 -4.57
C PHE A 275 -18.93 16.76 -3.58
N TYR A 276 -18.99 16.41 -2.29
CA TYR A 276 -19.32 17.28 -1.15
C TYR A 276 -20.76 17.84 -1.12
N ASP A 277 -21.66 17.32 -1.94
CA ASP A 277 -23.10 17.63 -1.87
C ASP A 277 -23.88 16.72 -0.90
N GLY A 278 -23.26 15.60 -0.48
CA GLY A 278 -23.88 14.61 0.39
C GLY A 278 -24.63 13.50 -0.36
N GLU A 279 -24.58 13.48 -1.69
CA GLU A 279 -25.32 12.54 -2.55
C GLU A 279 -24.45 11.90 -3.65
N ASP A 280 -23.50 12.64 -4.24
CA ASP A 280 -22.71 12.20 -5.39
C ASP A 280 -21.31 11.69 -4.96
N VAL A 281 -21.17 10.37 -4.99
CA VAL A 281 -19.92 9.66 -4.72
C VAL A 281 -19.58 8.73 -5.89
N ARG A 282 -18.29 8.64 -6.26
CA ARG A 282 -17.86 7.95 -7.49
C ARG A 282 -16.54 7.21 -7.33
N ILE A 283 -16.32 6.21 -8.18
CA ILE A 283 -15.03 5.53 -8.36
C ILE A 283 -14.49 5.77 -9.77
N LYS A 284 -13.17 5.90 -9.89
CA LYS A 284 -12.43 5.93 -11.15
C LYS A 284 -11.33 4.86 -11.13
N GLN A 285 -11.59 3.72 -11.78
CA GLN A 285 -10.69 2.57 -11.81
C GLN A 285 -10.74 1.88 -13.18
N CYS A 286 -9.58 1.45 -13.70
CA CYS A 286 -9.52 0.58 -14.88
C CYS A 286 -9.57 -0.88 -14.42
N THR A 287 -10.78 -1.38 -14.12
CA THR A 287 -10.98 -2.70 -13.52
C THR A 287 -10.90 -3.82 -14.58
N ASP A 288 -10.24 -4.91 -14.22
CA ASP A 288 -10.24 -6.19 -14.92
C ASP A 288 -10.76 -7.31 -14.01
N VAL A 289 -11.20 -8.43 -14.57
CA VAL A 289 -11.74 -9.56 -13.79
C VAL A 289 -10.59 -10.42 -13.26
N SER A 290 -10.14 -10.09 -12.05
CA SER A 290 -9.12 -10.81 -11.29
C SER A 290 -9.34 -10.69 -9.79
N GLN A 291 -8.79 -11.61 -8.99
CA GLN A 291 -8.83 -11.53 -7.52
C GLN A 291 -8.18 -10.24 -7.00
N ARG A 292 -7.08 -9.81 -7.63
CA ARG A 292 -6.41 -8.55 -7.29
C ARG A 292 -7.36 -7.37 -7.41
N GLN A 293 -8.07 -7.25 -8.54
CA GLN A 293 -9.04 -6.18 -8.73
C GLN A 293 -10.28 -6.35 -7.86
N PHE A 294 -10.70 -7.59 -7.59
CA PHE A 294 -11.81 -7.86 -6.67
C PHE A 294 -11.51 -7.25 -5.28
N ARG A 295 -10.27 -7.38 -4.80
CA ARG A 295 -9.83 -6.69 -3.59
C ARG A 295 -9.84 -5.17 -3.73
N THR A 296 -9.29 -4.62 -4.81
CA THR A 296 -9.28 -3.17 -5.04
C THR A 296 -10.70 -2.60 -5.11
N VAL A 297 -11.64 -3.30 -5.73
CA VAL A 297 -13.06 -2.90 -5.77
C VAL A 297 -13.65 -2.77 -4.37
N HIS A 298 -13.40 -3.73 -3.47
CA HIS A 298 -13.85 -3.63 -2.07
C HIS A 298 -13.20 -2.46 -1.33
N HIS A 299 -11.90 -2.24 -1.58
CA HIS A 299 -11.16 -1.11 -1.00
C HIS A 299 -11.82 0.22 -1.37
N GLU A 300 -12.05 0.46 -2.67
CA GLU A 300 -12.64 1.72 -3.13
C GLU A 300 -14.09 1.89 -2.69
N ILE A 301 -14.89 0.82 -2.61
CA ILE A 301 -16.25 0.89 -2.04
C ILE A 301 -16.21 1.23 -0.54
N GLY A 302 -15.21 0.75 0.20
CA GLY A 302 -15.02 1.12 1.60
C GLY A 302 -14.77 2.62 1.79
N HIS A 303 -14.08 3.28 0.87
CA HIS A 303 -14.01 4.75 0.86
C HIS A 303 -15.38 5.41 0.64
N LEU A 304 -16.19 4.89 -0.29
CA LEU A 304 -17.54 5.40 -0.52
C LEU A 304 -18.47 5.19 0.66
N GLN A 305 -18.30 4.12 1.42
CA GLN A 305 -19.02 3.94 2.68
C GLN A 305 -18.66 5.05 3.68
N TYR A 306 -17.37 5.39 3.83
CA TYR A 306 -16.97 6.48 4.72
C TYR A 306 -17.52 7.84 4.26
N TYR A 307 -17.29 8.22 2.99
CA TYR A 307 -18.27 8.87 2.10
C TYR A 307 -19.61 9.24 2.72
N MET A 308 -20.45 8.22 2.71
CA MET A 308 -21.87 8.33 3.00
C MET A 308 -22.14 8.47 4.49
N GLN A 309 -21.37 7.81 5.36
CA GLN A 309 -21.63 7.83 6.81
C GLN A 309 -21.47 9.22 7.44
N TYR A 310 -20.47 9.99 7.03
CA TYR A 310 -20.28 11.35 7.56
C TYR A 310 -20.91 12.45 6.70
N ALA A 311 -21.73 12.10 5.70
CA ALA A 311 -22.28 13.06 4.74
C ALA A 311 -23.17 14.14 5.41
N SER A 312 -23.77 13.82 6.55
CA SER A 312 -24.56 14.77 7.35
C SER A 312 -23.72 15.80 8.11
N LEU A 313 -22.41 15.56 8.28
CA LEU A 313 -21.52 16.48 8.99
C LEU A 313 -21.24 17.75 8.17
N PRO A 314 -20.93 18.88 8.83
CA PRO A 314 -20.33 20.03 8.16
C PRO A 314 -19.12 19.61 7.32
N THR A 315 -18.97 20.19 6.12
CA THR A 315 -17.92 19.82 5.14
C THR A 315 -16.51 19.78 5.74
N ILE A 316 -16.22 20.64 6.72
CA ILE A 316 -14.92 20.68 7.41
C ILE A 316 -14.60 19.39 8.20
N PHE A 317 -15.62 18.59 8.54
CA PHE A 317 -15.50 17.32 9.24
C PHE A 317 -15.64 16.07 8.36
N ARG A 318 -16.01 16.21 7.08
CA ARG A 318 -16.19 15.11 6.12
C ARG A 318 -14.86 14.51 5.64
N ARG A 319 -14.12 13.92 6.59
CA ARG A 319 -12.86 13.18 6.43
C ARG A 319 -12.77 12.16 7.54
N GLY A 320 -12.00 11.08 7.35
CA GLY A 320 -11.72 10.14 8.42
C GLY A 320 -11.11 10.82 9.66
N ALA A 321 -11.31 10.21 10.83
CA ALA A 321 -10.89 10.79 12.11
C ALA A 321 -9.40 11.17 12.14
N ASN A 322 -8.56 10.38 11.48
CA ASN A 322 -7.24 10.76 10.97
C ASN A 322 -7.03 10.14 9.57
N PRO A 323 -5.95 10.47 8.84
CA PRO A 323 -5.73 9.93 7.49
C PRO A 323 -5.68 8.40 7.41
N GLY A 324 -5.16 7.72 8.44
CA GLY A 324 -5.10 6.27 8.49
C GLY A 324 -6.46 5.60 8.68
N PHE A 325 -7.43 6.27 9.33
CA PHE A 325 -8.80 5.75 9.47
C PHE A 325 -9.50 5.61 8.12
N HIS A 326 -9.27 6.56 7.22
CA HIS A 326 -9.87 6.55 5.89
C HIS A 326 -9.42 5.34 5.07
N GLU A 327 -8.12 5.07 5.10
CA GLU A 327 -7.48 3.90 4.49
C GLU A 327 -7.80 2.60 5.24
N GLY A 328 -7.97 2.65 6.57
CA GLY A 328 -8.31 1.51 7.40
C GLY A 328 -9.71 0.98 7.08
N MET A 329 -10.67 1.88 6.85
CA MET A 329 -12.04 1.50 6.49
C MET A 329 -12.11 0.87 5.10
N ALA A 330 -11.31 1.38 4.16
CA ALA A 330 -11.19 0.79 2.84
C ALA A 330 -10.70 -0.67 2.92
N ASP A 331 -9.72 -0.95 3.77
CA ASP A 331 -9.09 -2.27 3.83
C ASP A 331 -9.72 -3.24 4.84
N ILE A 332 -10.47 -2.80 5.86
CA ILE A 332 -10.92 -3.68 6.95
C ILE A 332 -11.74 -4.88 6.44
N VAL A 333 -12.65 -4.64 5.50
CA VAL A 333 -13.51 -5.71 4.97
C VAL A 333 -12.72 -6.77 4.22
N SER A 334 -11.51 -6.44 3.75
CA SER A 334 -10.61 -7.43 3.15
C SER A 334 -10.15 -8.52 4.10
N LEU A 335 -10.24 -8.31 5.41
CA LEU A 335 -9.97 -9.36 6.39
C LEU A 335 -11.14 -10.32 6.57
N SER A 336 -12.35 -9.95 6.13
CA SER A 336 -13.55 -10.78 6.18
C SER A 336 -13.89 -11.41 4.83
N PHE A 337 -13.94 -10.60 3.76
CA PHE A 337 -14.36 -11.13 2.45
C PHE A 337 -13.34 -12.09 1.84
N GLN A 338 -12.06 -12.01 2.23
CA GLN A 338 -11.01 -12.92 1.74
C GLN A 338 -11.01 -14.29 2.44
N THR A 339 -11.82 -14.46 3.48
CA THR A 339 -11.87 -15.73 4.22
C THR A 339 -12.45 -16.85 3.36
N PRO A 340 -12.03 -18.11 3.58
CA PRO A 340 -12.66 -19.26 2.96
C PRO A 340 -14.16 -19.34 3.24
N GLU A 341 -14.58 -18.97 4.45
CA GLU A 341 -15.98 -18.86 4.88
C GLU A 341 -16.77 -17.94 3.94
N HIS A 342 -16.26 -16.73 3.70
CA HIS A 342 -16.91 -15.77 2.82
C HIS A 342 -16.93 -16.23 1.37
N MET A 343 -15.80 -16.70 0.85
CA MET A 343 -15.68 -17.16 -0.53
C MET A 343 -16.63 -18.32 -0.82
N HIS A 344 -16.86 -19.19 0.16
CA HIS A 344 -17.87 -20.23 0.06
C HIS A 344 -19.30 -19.65 0.07
N ALA A 345 -19.58 -18.69 0.95
CA ALA A 345 -20.91 -18.05 1.05
C ALA A 345 -21.35 -17.38 -0.27
N ILE A 346 -20.41 -16.73 -1.00
CA ILE A 346 -20.68 -16.13 -2.32
C ILE A 346 -20.46 -17.13 -3.49
N GLY A 347 -20.15 -18.38 -3.18
CA GLY A 347 -19.95 -19.48 -4.12
C GLY A 347 -18.71 -19.37 -5.00
N LEU A 348 -17.71 -18.57 -4.62
CA LEU A 348 -16.39 -18.55 -5.27
C LEU A 348 -15.47 -19.66 -4.74
N LEU A 349 -15.91 -20.41 -3.73
CA LEU A 349 -15.26 -21.62 -3.24
C LEU A 349 -16.26 -22.75 -3.07
N ASP A 350 -15.93 -23.95 -3.56
CA ASP A 350 -16.88 -25.09 -3.56
C ASP A 350 -17.07 -25.70 -2.17
N SER A 351 -16.04 -25.66 -1.32
CA SER A 351 -16.08 -26.15 0.06
C SER A 351 -15.12 -25.35 0.94
N ILE A 352 -15.48 -25.14 2.20
CA ILE A 352 -14.60 -24.50 3.19
C ILE A 352 -13.51 -25.50 3.61
N PRO A 353 -12.22 -25.25 3.31
CA PRO A 353 -11.13 -26.07 3.80
C PRO A 353 -11.08 -25.98 5.33
N ASN A 354 -10.94 -27.12 6.00
CA ASN A 354 -10.88 -27.17 7.46
C ASN A 354 -9.59 -27.86 7.96
N ASP A 355 -8.52 -27.71 7.20
CA ASP A 355 -7.22 -28.29 7.48
C ASP A 355 -6.16 -27.21 7.74
N GLN A 356 -5.14 -27.57 8.50
CA GLN A 356 -4.06 -26.67 8.89
C GLN A 356 -3.22 -26.22 7.69
N GLU A 357 -3.08 -27.05 6.66
CA GLU A 357 -2.27 -26.71 5.47
C GLU A 357 -2.88 -25.54 4.70
N SER A 358 -4.20 -25.60 4.48
CA SER A 358 -4.99 -24.53 3.87
C SER A 358 -4.96 -23.25 4.70
N ASP A 359 -5.07 -23.33 6.04
CA ASP A 359 -4.95 -22.15 6.92
C ASP A 359 -3.58 -21.48 6.81
N ILE A 360 -2.50 -22.26 6.81
CA ILE A 360 -1.13 -21.74 6.66
C ILE A 360 -0.93 -21.13 5.27
N ASN A 361 -1.49 -21.75 4.23
CA ASN A 361 -1.47 -21.22 2.87
C ASN A 361 -2.17 -19.85 2.78
N PHE A 362 -3.37 -19.73 3.36
CA PHE A 362 -4.14 -18.48 3.42
C PHE A 362 -3.38 -17.40 4.22
N LEU A 363 -2.91 -17.75 5.43
CA LEU A 363 -2.15 -16.82 6.26
C LEU A 363 -0.86 -16.36 5.59
N MET A 364 -0.15 -17.24 4.87
CA MET A 364 1.03 -16.86 4.09
C MET A 364 0.67 -15.84 3.01
N GLN A 365 -0.41 -16.07 2.25
CA GLN A 365 -0.87 -15.12 1.23
C GLN A 365 -1.20 -13.75 1.85
N MET A 366 -1.89 -13.75 3.00
CA MET A 366 -2.20 -12.54 3.75
C MET A 366 -0.94 -11.85 4.29
N ALA A 367 0.07 -12.59 4.75
CA ALA A 367 1.30 -12.03 5.29
C ALA A 367 2.17 -11.39 4.20
N LEU A 368 2.23 -11.99 3.01
CA LEU A 368 2.97 -11.44 1.86
C LEU A 368 2.39 -10.12 1.34
N ASP A 369 1.13 -9.83 1.65
CA ASP A 369 0.53 -8.53 1.37
C ASP A 369 0.58 -7.59 2.58
N LYS A 370 0.11 -8.04 3.74
CA LYS A 370 -0.09 -7.21 4.93
C LYS A 370 1.18 -7.01 5.75
N ILE A 371 1.92 -8.08 6.04
CA ILE A 371 3.14 -8.01 6.86
C ILE A 371 4.32 -7.47 6.05
N ALA A 372 4.50 -7.93 4.82
CA ALA A 372 5.57 -7.48 3.94
C ALA A 372 5.51 -5.96 3.63
N PHE A 373 4.32 -5.36 3.67
CA PHE A 373 4.13 -3.95 3.44
C PHE A 373 4.58 -3.07 4.61
N LEU A 374 4.47 -3.53 5.86
CA LEU A 374 4.64 -2.68 7.05
C LEU A 374 5.98 -1.91 7.09
N PRO A 375 7.15 -2.52 6.83
CA PRO A 375 8.40 -1.77 6.79
C PRO A 375 8.43 -0.72 5.68
N PHE A 376 7.86 -1.04 4.51
CA PHE A 376 7.78 -0.10 3.38
C PHE A 376 6.84 1.07 3.68
N GLY A 377 5.65 0.78 4.24
CA GLY A 377 4.68 1.76 4.68
C GLY A 377 5.24 2.71 5.73
N TYR A 378 6.10 2.20 6.61
CA TYR A 378 6.79 2.98 7.63
C TYR A 378 7.89 3.88 7.05
N LEU A 379 8.81 3.31 6.26
CA LEU A 379 10.06 3.98 5.87
C LEU A 379 9.89 5.14 4.88
N ILE A 380 8.84 5.14 4.04
CA ILE A 380 8.65 6.17 3.01
C ILE A 380 8.57 7.55 3.64
N ASP A 381 7.70 7.70 4.65
CA ASP A 381 7.54 8.99 5.31
C ASP A 381 8.65 9.26 6.32
N GLN A 382 9.37 8.25 6.85
CA GLN A 382 10.62 8.50 7.58
C GLN A 382 11.63 9.24 6.69
N TRP A 383 11.81 8.78 5.44
CA TRP A 383 12.66 9.45 4.46
C TRP A 383 12.14 10.85 4.09
N ARG A 384 10.83 11.02 3.88
CA ARG A 384 10.30 12.35 3.53
C ARG A 384 10.39 13.33 4.69
N TRP A 385 10.11 12.88 5.91
CA TRP A 385 10.24 13.70 7.11
C TRP A 385 11.68 14.14 7.33
N SER A 386 12.67 13.25 7.13
CA SER A 386 14.08 13.63 7.20
C SER A 386 14.47 14.60 6.07
N VAL A 387 13.91 14.47 4.87
CA VAL A 387 14.10 15.45 3.77
C VAL A 387 13.49 16.81 4.13
N PHE A 388 12.26 16.85 4.66
CA PHE A 388 11.62 18.11 5.05
C PHE A 388 12.35 18.79 6.22
N ARG A 389 12.90 18.03 7.17
CA ARG A 389 13.74 18.54 8.26
C ARG A 389 15.14 18.94 7.82
N SER A 390 15.51 18.68 6.56
CA SER A 390 16.88 18.85 6.03
C SER A 390 17.93 17.90 6.62
N ASP A 391 17.53 16.91 7.43
CA ASP A 391 18.40 15.83 7.92
C ASP A 391 18.94 15.01 6.73
N THR A 392 18.12 14.83 5.71
CA THR A 392 18.49 14.23 4.43
C THR A 392 18.64 15.32 3.38
N THR A 393 19.89 15.67 3.07
CA THR A 393 20.20 16.70 2.07
C THR A 393 20.05 16.16 0.65
N PRO A 394 19.91 17.03 -0.37
CA PRO A 394 19.88 16.59 -1.76
C PRO A 394 21.01 15.63 -2.08
N ASN A 395 22.25 15.90 -1.67
CA ASN A 395 23.43 15.07 -1.94
C ASN A 395 23.39 13.67 -1.30
N ASN A 396 22.43 13.37 -0.43
CA ASN A 396 22.28 12.08 0.23
C ASN A 396 20.88 11.48 0.04
N TYR A 397 20.09 11.97 -0.94
CA TYR A 397 18.73 11.50 -1.16
C TYR A 397 18.68 10.00 -1.42
N THR A 398 19.56 9.50 -2.29
CA THR A 398 19.56 8.09 -2.69
C THR A 398 20.23 7.22 -1.63
N ALA A 399 21.34 7.67 -1.04
CA ALA A 399 22.02 6.97 0.05
C ALA A 399 21.08 6.76 1.25
N ASN A 400 20.49 7.82 1.79
CA ASN A 400 19.61 7.72 2.96
C ASN A 400 18.31 6.95 2.65
N TRP A 401 17.84 6.99 1.39
CA TRP A 401 16.72 6.14 0.96
C TRP A 401 17.07 4.66 1.08
N TRP A 402 18.26 4.27 0.61
CA TRP A 402 18.72 2.89 0.69
C TRP A 402 19.08 2.45 2.09
N ASP A 403 19.64 3.33 2.93
CA ASP A 403 19.86 3.02 4.34
C ASP A 403 18.56 2.63 5.05
N LEU A 404 17.46 3.34 4.79
CA LEU A 404 16.15 3.01 5.33
C LEU A 404 15.57 1.71 4.74
N ARG A 405 15.75 1.47 3.44
CA ARG A 405 15.32 0.23 2.76
C ARG A 405 16.07 -0.99 3.27
N CYS A 406 17.38 -0.89 3.45
CA CYS A 406 18.20 -1.94 4.01
C CYS A 406 17.88 -2.15 5.49
N GLY A 407 17.91 -1.08 6.29
CA GLY A 407 17.71 -1.14 7.74
C GLY A 407 16.33 -1.65 8.14
N TYR A 408 15.24 -1.12 7.56
CA TYR A 408 13.88 -1.49 7.95
C TYR A 408 13.32 -2.66 7.14
N GLN A 409 13.56 -2.71 5.83
CA GLN A 409 12.95 -3.71 4.97
C GLN A 409 13.85 -4.92 4.72
N GLY A 410 15.17 -4.86 4.98
CA GLY A 410 16.06 -5.96 4.65
C GLY A 410 16.15 -6.22 3.15
N VAL A 411 15.99 -5.16 2.34
CA VAL A 411 16.02 -5.22 0.88
C VAL A 411 17.13 -4.32 0.36
N SER A 412 17.96 -4.86 -0.54
CA SER A 412 19.08 -4.15 -1.15
C SER A 412 18.80 -3.81 -2.63
N PRO A 413 19.43 -2.76 -3.19
CA PRO A 413 19.36 -2.54 -4.63
C PRO A 413 20.10 -3.68 -5.35
N PRO A 414 19.68 -4.07 -6.56
CA PRO A 414 20.37 -5.10 -7.36
C PRO A 414 21.50 -4.55 -8.23
N VAL A 415 21.81 -3.27 -8.08
CA VAL A 415 22.93 -2.57 -8.73
C VAL A 415 23.40 -1.45 -7.82
N GLN A 416 24.69 -1.15 -7.84
CA GLN A 416 25.22 0.01 -7.13
C GLN A 416 24.47 1.28 -7.55
N ARG A 417 24.02 2.04 -6.55
CA ARG A 417 23.33 3.33 -6.76
C ARG A 417 24.28 4.47 -6.49
N THR A 418 24.00 5.60 -7.12
CA THR A 418 24.77 6.84 -7.02
C THR A 418 23.81 8.00 -6.78
N GLU A 419 24.33 9.16 -6.40
CA GLU A 419 23.52 10.36 -6.22
C GLU A 419 23.11 11.03 -7.54
N GLN A 420 23.43 10.44 -8.70
CA GLN A 420 22.76 10.75 -9.96
C GLN A 420 21.39 10.08 -10.03
N ASP A 421 21.19 8.99 -9.29
CA ASP A 421 19.90 8.33 -9.16
C ASP A 421 18.99 9.09 -8.20
N PHE A 422 17.69 8.82 -8.26
CA PHE A 422 16.70 9.30 -7.31
C PHE A 422 15.55 8.29 -7.24
N ASP A 423 15.88 7.12 -6.69
CA ASP A 423 14.96 5.98 -6.57
C ASP A 423 13.63 6.27 -5.84
N PRO A 424 13.55 7.14 -4.79
CA PRO A 424 12.25 7.50 -4.22
C PRO A 424 11.30 8.14 -5.25
N GLY A 425 11.82 8.93 -6.22
CA GLY A 425 11.00 9.52 -7.28
C GLY A 425 10.33 8.49 -8.20
N ALA A 426 10.78 7.24 -8.20
CA ALA A 426 10.18 6.15 -8.96
C ALA A 426 8.94 5.54 -8.27
N LYS A 427 8.49 6.07 -7.12
CA LYS A 427 7.24 5.67 -6.42
C LYS A 427 6.24 6.81 -6.42
N TYR A 428 5.03 6.60 -6.98
CA TYR A 428 4.01 7.63 -7.26
C TYR A 428 3.79 8.65 -6.14
N HIS A 429 3.67 8.21 -4.88
CA HIS A 429 3.36 9.08 -3.74
C HIS A 429 4.43 10.14 -3.45
N ILE A 430 5.66 9.97 -3.96
CA ILE A 430 6.73 10.96 -3.88
C ILE A 430 6.46 12.14 -4.84
N PRO A 431 6.41 11.96 -6.19
CA PRO A 431 6.08 13.05 -7.12
C PRO A 431 4.62 13.53 -7.01
N GLY A 432 3.67 12.65 -6.70
CA GLY A 432 2.26 12.99 -6.45
C GLY A 432 1.98 13.54 -5.06
N ASN A 433 3.03 13.85 -4.30
CA ASN A 433 3.01 14.52 -3.00
C ASN A 433 1.94 14.03 -1.99
N THR A 434 1.72 12.72 -1.93
CA THR A 434 0.69 12.12 -1.08
C THR A 434 1.32 11.52 0.17
N PRO A 435 1.00 11.98 1.40
CA PRO A 435 1.57 11.43 2.65
C PRO A 435 1.35 9.92 2.78
N TYR A 436 2.36 9.16 3.19
CA TYR A 436 2.39 7.69 3.10
C TYR A 436 2.14 6.97 4.43
N ILE A 437 2.44 7.59 5.57
CA ILE A 437 2.29 6.96 6.90
C ILE A 437 0.85 6.52 7.19
N ARG A 438 -0.14 7.09 6.47
CA ARG A 438 -1.54 6.68 6.52
C ARG A 438 -1.74 5.19 6.24
N TYR A 439 -0.93 4.60 5.35
CA TYR A 439 -1.06 3.20 5.00
C TYR A 439 -0.48 2.30 6.09
N PHE A 440 0.63 2.70 6.73
CA PHE A 440 1.15 2.00 7.92
C PHE A 440 0.11 2.00 9.04
N VAL A 441 -0.47 3.17 9.34
CA VAL A 441 -1.53 3.30 10.36
C VAL A 441 -2.74 2.43 9.98
N SER A 442 -3.19 2.48 8.73
CA SER A 442 -4.29 1.62 8.24
C SER A 442 -4.02 0.13 8.45
N PHE A 443 -2.82 -0.33 8.12
CA PHE A 443 -2.45 -1.75 8.24
C PHE A 443 -2.39 -2.21 9.71
N VAL A 444 -2.16 -1.30 10.66
CA VAL A 444 -2.27 -1.60 12.09
C VAL A 444 -3.72 -1.61 12.54
N ILE A 445 -4.45 -0.50 12.31
CA ILE A 445 -5.79 -0.34 12.89
C ILE A 445 -6.84 -1.26 12.28
N GLN A 446 -6.67 -1.70 11.02
CA GLN A 446 -7.63 -2.59 10.37
C GLN A 446 -7.74 -3.94 11.11
N PHE A 447 -6.64 -4.49 11.65
CA PHE A 447 -6.69 -5.72 12.45
C PHE A 447 -7.28 -5.45 13.84
N GLN A 448 -7.02 -4.28 14.40
CA GLN A 448 -7.61 -3.88 15.68
C GLN A 448 -9.13 -3.73 15.57
N TRP A 449 -9.61 -3.15 14.47
CA TRP A 449 -11.04 -3.06 14.18
C TRP A 449 -11.64 -4.43 13.85
N HIS A 450 -10.97 -5.23 13.01
CA HIS A 450 -11.42 -6.59 12.69
C HIS A 450 -11.63 -7.41 13.96
N LYS A 451 -10.64 -7.42 14.88
CA LYS A 451 -10.80 -8.07 16.18
C LYS A 451 -12.01 -7.53 16.95
N ALA A 452 -12.18 -6.22 17.04
CA ALA A 452 -13.29 -5.63 17.78
C ALA A 452 -14.67 -5.92 17.16
N LEU A 453 -14.75 -6.14 15.84
CA LEU A 453 -15.97 -6.59 15.17
C LEU A 453 -16.23 -8.07 15.39
N CYS A 454 -15.19 -8.91 15.31
CA CYS A 454 -15.29 -10.33 15.62
C CYS A 454 -15.75 -10.56 17.07
N ASP A 455 -15.20 -9.78 18.01
CA ASP A 455 -15.64 -9.79 19.41
C ASP A 455 -17.12 -9.34 19.53
N GLU A 456 -17.56 -8.33 18.76
CA GLU A 456 -18.95 -7.82 18.77
C GLU A 456 -19.97 -8.87 18.31
N ILE A 457 -19.61 -9.65 17.28
CA ILE A 457 -20.48 -10.72 16.78
C ILE A 457 -20.43 -11.98 17.64
N GLY A 458 -19.53 -12.03 18.64
CA GLY A 458 -19.35 -13.16 19.54
C GLY A 458 -18.53 -14.31 18.94
N TYR A 459 -17.71 -14.03 17.92
CA TYR A 459 -16.87 -15.04 17.29
C TYR A 459 -15.69 -15.43 18.21
N SER A 460 -15.54 -16.73 18.49
CA SER A 460 -14.56 -17.27 19.43
C SER A 460 -13.45 -18.11 18.78
N GLY A 461 -13.46 -18.26 17.45
CA GLY A 461 -12.47 -19.05 16.71
C GLY A 461 -11.17 -18.29 16.43
N PRO A 462 -10.25 -18.87 15.65
CA PRO A 462 -9.07 -18.18 15.17
C PRO A 462 -9.43 -16.91 14.41
N LEU A 463 -8.82 -15.78 14.76
CA LEU A 463 -9.21 -14.46 14.26
C LEU A 463 -9.15 -14.34 12.72
N HIS A 464 -8.27 -15.10 12.08
CA HIS A 464 -8.13 -15.13 10.62
C HIS A 464 -9.27 -15.84 9.86
N ARG A 465 -10.15 -16.56 10.59
CA ARG A 465 -11.36 -17.19 10.05
C ARG A 465 -12.65 -16.44 10.38
N CYS A 466 -12.54 -15.32 11.09
CA CYS A 466 -13.71 -14.50 11.38
C CYS A 466 -14.20 -13.80 10.11
N ASP A 467 -15.48 -13.99 9.79
CA ASP A 467 -16.22 -13.24 8.78
C ASP A 467 -17.38 -12.48 9.43
N ILE A 468 -17.45 -11.17 9.21
CA ILE A 468 -18.51 -10.30 9.72
C ILE A 468 -19.73 -10.23 8.79
N TYR A 469 -19.66 -10.85 7.61
CA TYR A 469 -20.73 -10.84 6.61
C TYR A 469 -22.08 -11.26 7.22
N ASN A 470 -23.14 -10.55 6.84
CA ASN A 470 -24.51 -10.78 7.32
C ASN A 470 -24.74 -10.60 8.84
N ASP A 471 -23.85 -9.91 9.56
CA ASP A 471 -24.07 -9.51 10.95
C ASP A 471 -24.20 -7.99 11.09
N THR A 472 -25.42 -7.52 11.34
CA THR A 472 -25.74 -6.10 11.45
C THR A 472 -25.18 -5.44 12.70
N ARG A 473 -24.77 -6.20 13.73
CA ARG A 473 -24.13 -5.63 14.93
C ARG A 473 -22.74 -5.10 14.59
N ALA A 474 -22.00 -5.84 13.75
CA ALA A 474 -20.70 -5.40 13.25
C ALA A 474 -20.84 -4.08 12.46
N GLY A 475 -21.79 -4.00 11.54
CA GLY A 475 -21.99 -2.77 10.76
C GLY A 475 -22.55 -1.61 11.59
N ALA A 476 -23.39 -1.85 12.61
CA ALA A 476 -23.81 -0.81 13.54
C ALA A 476 -22.60 -0.22 14.31
N LYS A 477 -21.67 -1.08 14.76
CA LYS A 477 -20.44 -0.64 15.43
C LYS A 477 -19.53 0.17 14.51
N LEU A 478 -19.35 -0.29 13.26
CA LEU A 478 -18.63 0.46 12.22
C LEU A 478 -19.28 1.82 11.99
N ARG A 479 -20.60 1.85 11.72
CA ARG A 479 -21.39 3.06 11.46
C ARG A 479 -21.19 4.09 12.58
N ASN A 480 -21.32 3.68 13.83
CA ASN A 480 -21.13 4.56 15.00
C ASN A 480 -19.75 5.25 15.03
N MET A 481 -18.69 4.59 14.55
CA MET A 481 -17.37 5.20 14.43
C MET A 481 -17.27 6.09 13.19
N LEU A 482 -17.77 5.64 12.04
CA LEU A 482 -17.65 6.33 10.76
C LEU A 482 -18.44 7.66 10.73
N GLU A 483 -19.63 7.69 11.34
CA GLU A 483 -20.47 8.90 11.43
C GLU A 483 -19.79 10.05 12.19
N LEU A 484 -18.77 9.78 13.00
CA LEU A 484 -18.00 10.82 13.69
C LEU A 484 -17.17 11.67 12.72
N GLY A 485 -16.77 11.10 11.58
CA GLY A 485 -15.77 11.68 10.68
C GLY A 485 -14.58 12.25 11.44
N SER A 486 -14.23 13.51 11.17
CA SER A 486 -13.20 14.23 11.91
C SER A 486 -13.75 15.24 12.93
N SER A 487 -15.01 15.09 13.34
CA SER A 487 -15.68 15.97 14.33
C SER A 487 -15.18 15.78 15.77
N LYS A 488 -14.46 14.68 16.03
CA LYS A 488 -13.80 14.36 17.30
C LYS A 488 -12.32 14.05 17.07
N PRO A 489 -11.47 14.08 18.13
CA PRO A 489 -10.15 13.47 18.08
C PRO A 489 -10.23 11.99 17.71
N TRP A 490 -9.26 11.49 16.94
CA TRP A 490 -9.30 10.11 16.46
C TRP A 490 -9.27 9.05 17.57
N GLN A 491 -8.73 9.39 18.74
CA GLN A 491 -8.72 8.52 19.92
C GLN A 491 -10.14 8.23 20.42
N ASP A 492 -11.08 9.18 20.27
CA ASP A 492 -12.48 8.97 20.63
C ASP A 492 -13.16 8.05 19.62
N ALA A 493 -12.87 8.21 18.33
CA ALA A 493 -13.33 7.29 17.28
C ALA A 493 -12.77 5.87 17.47
N MET A 494 -11.49 5.75 17.87
CA MET A 494 -10.88 4.46 18.24
C MET A 494 -11.60 3.82 19.43
N GLN A 495 -12.00 4.62 20.42
CA GLN A 495 -12.69 4.16 21.62
C GLN A 495 -14.09 3.65 21.30
N VAL A 496 -14.84 4.32 20.43
CA VAL A 496 -16.13 3.83 19.93
C VAL A 496 -15.97 2.48 19.22
N MET A 497 -14.92 2.33 18.41
CA MET A 497 -14.69 1.11 17.65
C MET A 497 -14.14 -0.05 18.47
N THR A 498 -13.23 0.20 19.42
CA THR A 498 -12.42 -0.86 20.04
C THR A 498 -12.51 -0.90 21.57
N GLY A 499 -13.16 0.09 22.19
CA GLY A 499 -13.12 0.32 23.64
C GLY A 499 -11.82 0.95 24.15
N GLY A 500 -10.75 0.98 23.34
CA GLY A 500 -9.46 1.59 23.67
C GLY A 500 -9.17 2.88 22.89
N ARG A 501 -8.25 3.71 23.40
CA ARG A 501 -7.87 5.00 22.77
C ARG A 501 -6.58 4.96 21.94
N ASN A 502 -5.84 3.85 22.00
CA ASN A 502 -4.51 3.72 21.41
C ASN A 502 -4.53 2.77 20.19
N MET A 503 -3.56 2.95 19.30
CA MET A 503 -3.24 1.94 18.27
C MET A 503 -2.46 0.79 18.90
N SER A 504 -2.68 -0.43 18.41
CA SER A 504 -2.03 -1.65 18.92
C SER A 504 -1.68 -2.63 17.80
N ALA A 505 -0.48 -3.20 17.84
CA ALA A 505 -0.06 -4.28 16.95
C ALA A 505 -0.54 -5.67 17.39
N LEU A 506 -1.02 -5.82 18.63
CA LEU A 506 -1.42 -7.13 19.19
C LEU A 506 -2.43 -7.90 18.33
N PRO A 507 -3.47 -7.26 17.75
CA PRO A 507 -4.42 -7.96 16.88
C PRO A 507 -3.79 -8.54 15.62
N ILE A 508 -2.73 -7.92 15.08
CA ILE A 508 -1.96 -8.48 13.95
C ILE A 508 -1.25 -9.76 14.41
N ILE A 509 -0.53 -9.70 15.53
CA ILE A 509 0.19 -10.86 16.08
C ILE A 509 -0.79 -12.01 16.36
N GLN A 510 -1.95 -11.71 16.95
CA GLN A 510 -3.00 -12.71 17.19
C GLN A 510 -3.52 -13.33 15.88
N TYR A 511 -3.80 -12.51 14.86
CA TYR A 511 -4.27 -12.98 13.55
C TYR A 511 -3.28 -13.97 12.93
N PHE A 512 -1.98 -13.62 12.95
CA PHE A 512 -0.94 -14.38 12.28
C PHE A 512 -0.28 -15.47 13.15
N THR A 513 -0.66 -15.61 14.42
CA THR A 513 0.00 -16.55 15.37
C THR A 513 0.26 -17.94 14.78
N PRO A 514 -0.71 -18.62 14.10
CA PRO A 514 -0.45 -19.93 13.51
C PRO A 514 0.67 -19.92 12.45
N LEU A 515 0.75 -18.84 11.66
CA LEU A 515 1.83 -18.64 10.69
C LEU A 515 3.16 -18.31 11.37
N ILE A 516 3.16 -17.55 12.46
CA ILE A 516 4.38 -17.24 13.22
C ILE A 516 5.02 -18.54 13.70
N ASP A 517 4.22 -19.40 14.32
CA ASP A 517 4.69 -20.67 14.87
C ASP A 517 5.19 -21.60 13.76
N TRP A 518 4.47 -21.64 12.64
CA TRP A 518 4.89 -22.39 11.46
C TRP A 518 6.20 -21.86 10.85
N LEU A 519 6.35 -20.54 10.69
CA LEU A 519 7.57 -19.91 10.15
C LEU A 519 8.79 -20.19 11.04
N LYS A 520 8.62 -20.12 12.37
CA LYS A 520 9.70 -20.46 13.32
C LYS A 520 10.17 -21.90 13.15
N GLU A 521 9.24 -22.83 12.90
CA GLU A 521 9.58 -24.23 12.62
C GLU A 521 10.34 -24.36 11.29
N GLN A 522 9.89 -23.68 10.23
CA GLN A 522 10.55 -23.73 8.92
C GLN A 522 11.92 -23.08 8.90
N ASN A 523 12.15 -22.05 9.72
CA ASN A 523 13.37 -21.27 9.73
C ASN A 523 14.38 -21.72 10.79
N LYS A 524 14.25 -22.92 11.38
CA LYS A 524 15.16 -23.40 12.45
C LYS A 524 16.64 -23.38 12.07
N GLU A 525 16.94 -23.64 10.81
CA GLU A 525 18.30 -23.69 10.26
C GLU A 525 18.69 -22.38 9.53
N GLU A 526 17.82 -21.37 9.54
CA GLU A 526 18.00 -20.11 8.83
C GLU A 526 18.43 -18.97 9.76
N ASN A 527 19.30 -18.09 9.29
CA ASN A 527 19.65 -16.88 10.01
C ASN A 527 18.50 -15.87 9.94
N ILE A 528 17.82 -15.61 11.06
CA ILE A 528 16.75 -14.61 11.10
C ILE A 528 17.34 -13.19 11.05
N GLY A 529 16.69 -12.29 10.28
CA GLY A 529 17.12 -10.90 10.12
C GLY A 529 18.22 -10.69 9.06
N TRP A 530 18.82 -9.51 9.07
CA TRP A 530 19.84 -9.04 8.13
C TRP A 530 20.76 -8.00 8.81
N SER A 531 21.87 -7.66 8.17
CA SER A 531 22.75 -6.57 8.64
C SER A 531 22.03 -5.23 8.61
N ALA A 532 22.17 -4.39 9.63
CA ALA A 532 21.57 -3.05 9.65
C ALA A 532 22.07 -2.14 8.51
N SER A 533 23.28 -2.38 7.99
CA SER A 533 23.87 -1.59 6.91
C SER A 533 23.59 -2.22 5.54
N CYS A 534 23.37 -1.37 4.53
CA CYS A 534 23.32 -1.83 3.15
C CYS A 534 24.62 -2.55 2.75
N PRO A 535 24.53 -3.60 1.90
CA PRO A 535 25.72 -4.29 1.40
C PRO A 535 26.57 -3.37 0.52
N SER A 536 27.87 -3.31 0.78
CA SER A 536 28.84 -2.60 -0.07
C SER A 536 29.12 -3.32 -1.38
N ASN A 537 29.04 -4.66 -1.38
CA ASN A 537 29.17 -5.49 -2.57
C ASN A 537 27.78 -5.95 -3.00
N ILE A 538 27.26 -5.35 -4.07
CA ILE A 538 25.95 -5.69 -4.63
C ILE A 538 26.15 -6.67 -5.78
N PRO A 539 25.69 -7.93 -5.65
CA PRO A 539 25.64 -8.84 -6.78
C PRO A 539 24.68 -8.29 -7.83
N SER A 540 25.15 -8.17 -9.07
CA SER A 540 24.32 -7.76 -10.20
C SER A 540 24.05 -8.97 -11.09
N PRO A 541 22.82 -9.13 -11.63
CA PRO A 541 22.55 -10.18 -12.60
C PRO A 541 23.47 -10.02 -13.82
N ASP A 542 24.06 -11.13 -14.27
CA ASP A 542 25.02 -11.13 -15.38
C ASP A 542 24.31 -10.73 -16.69
N GLN A 543 24.53 -9.48 -17.12
CA GLN A 543 23.93 -8.94 -18.34
C GLN A 543 24.53 -9.56 -19.62
N THR A 544 25.57 -10.40 -19.51
CA THR A 544 26.29 -10.94 -20.68
C THR A 544 25.80 -12.30 -21.17
N ASN A 545 24.87 -12.95 -20.45
CA ASN A 545 24.45 -14.34 -20.72
C ASN A 545 23.00 -14.48 -21.24
N ASN A 546 22.58 -13.64 -22.18
CA ASN A 546 21.36 -13.89 -22.98
C ASN A 546 21.53 -15.02 -24.02
N ASN A 547 22.70 -15.65 -24.09
CA ASN A 547 22.92 -16.88 -24.83
C ASN A 547 23.08 -18.03 -23.84
N VAL A 548 22.02 -18.81 -23.64
CA VAL A 548 22.12 -20.14 -23.03
C VAL A 548 23.09 -20.97 -23.86
N ARG A 549 24.37 -21.01 -23.49
CA ARG A 549 25.21 -22.17 -23.81
C ARG A 549 24.72 -23.29 -22.90
N LEU A 550 23.89 -24.16 -23.45
CA LEU A 550 23.71 -25.50 -22.92
C LEU A 550 25.11 -26.10 -22.77
N SER A 551 25.59 -26.21 -21.55
CA SER A 551 26.76 -27.01 -21.22
C SER A 551 26.37 -28.47 -21.37
N VAL A 552 26.41 -28.94 -22.61
CA VAL A 552 26.43 -30.38 -22.88
C VAL A 552 27.72 -30.90 -22.28
N SER A 553 27.62 -31.75 -21.25
CA SER A 553 28.78 -32.42 -20.68
C SER A 553 29.51 -33.19 -21.78
N ALA A 554 30.84 -33.22 -21.71
CA ALA A 554 31.70 -33.88 -22.68
C ALA A 554 31.39 -35.39 -22.86
N GLU A 555 30.62 -35.99 -21.94
CA GLU A 555 30.17 -37.38 -22.01
C GLU A 555 29.04 -37.58 -23.05
N THR A 556 28.27 -36.55 -23.40
CA THR A 556 27.17 -36.68 -24.38
C THR A 556 27.66 -36.56 -25.83
N MET A 557 28.84 -35.98 -26.06
CA MET A 557 29.41 -35.82 -27.41
C MET A 557 29.98 -37.12 -27.99
N PHE A 558 30.34 -38.08 -27.13
CA PHE A 558 30.88 -39.37 -27.58
C PHE A 558 29.81 -40.34 -28.11
N LEU A 559 28.54 -40.16 -27.73
CA LEU A 559 27.44 -41.03 -28.16
C LEU A 559 26.88 -40.66 -29.55
N ILE A 560 27.07 -39.43 -30.02
CA ILE A 560 26.52 -38.95 -31.31
C ILE A 560 27.46 -39.27 -32.48
N ILE A 561 28.76 -39.46 -32.24
CA ILE A 561 29.75 -39.76 -33.28
C ILE A 561 29.78 -41.26 -33.65
N THR A 562 29.18 -42.15 -32.86
CA THR A 562 29.16 -43.60 -33.14
C THR A 562 27.94 -44.09 -33.93
N LEU A 563 26.91 -43.27 -34.14
CA LEU A 563 25.66 -43.68 -34.81
C LEU A 563 25.52 -43.24 -36.28
N THR A 564 26.52 -42.56 -36.86
CA THR A 564 26.53 -42.16 -38.29
C THR A 564 27.37 -43.08 -39.20
N LYS A 565 27.71 -44.28 -38.75
CA LYS A 565 28.40 -45.31 -39.57
C LYS A 565 27.55 -46.53 -39.97
N PHE A 566 26.25 -46.51 -39.70
CA PHE A 566 25.30 -47.47 -40.26
C PHE A 566 24.02 -46.75 -40.68
N CYS A 567 24.04 -46.13 -41.85
CA CYS A 567 22.89 -46.01 -42.74
C CYS A 567 23.37 -45.71 -44.16
#